data_AF-A0A258B090-F1
#
_entry.id   AF-A0A258B090-F1
#
_cell.length_a   1.000
_cell.length_b   1.000
_cell.length_c   1.000
_cell.angle_alpha   90.00
_cell.angle_beta   90.00
_cell.angle_gamma   90.00
#
_symmetry.space_group_name_H-M   'P 1'
#
loop_
_entity.id
_entity.type
_entity.pdbx_description
1 polymer ?
#
loop_
_entity_poly.entity_id
_entity_poly.type
_entity_poly.pdbx_seq_one_letter_code
_entity_poly.pdbx_strand_id
1 'polypeptide(L)'
;MSLPEIAGHELQDLVGSGRCGAVYRAVSTNGKACAVKVFSSMAINRKALATAFRALQQMPHHRGVLPVENYSFDRTPYFCVMPLVGVMTKDSHGRRQWQTPTLESACNGLPPEQAWRHIYEVADALSWLHKHGIPHGNLRPSNILLEDDAESSIRLTDIAQGWVGGIHHLELTDHFVHLCPEQAENPDGVFAGYGPSWDVYSFGVLAYRLLNGTLPRGAEMWESEVERARQQAASGLAVQVDSNALLAAVKAQPKIYWPQAAQSKWEERRRNIIERALDLNPVARWADMREIVREFEVLESDYLLEESREQTVRERQKQAKKVLTWQTTAISLLVIFVLCFVYAFKTQRNLNKAENTISNINGVHQMESDALNGRIDSLIGERDVARSAKAVADQNLQNSQNAVDQFLTQLLQTPTGNEMEAGFQKEQLKDALAYCMRGLPALPVAPQAAEHDAGGGLPHKGA
;
A
#
# COMPACT_ATOMS: atom_id res chain seq x y z
N MET A 1 -52.63 -41.86 -3.72
CA MET A 1 -52.55 -41.99 -5.19
C MET A 1 -51.17 -42.53 -5.52
N SER A 2 -51.04 -43.46 -6.46
CA SER A 2 -49.74 -43.93 -6.95
C SER A 2 -49.02 -42.79 -7.66
N LEU A 3 -47.69 -42.70 -7.48
CA LEU A 3 -46.86 -41.73 -8.20
C LEU A 3 -46.89 -42.05 -9.70
N PRO A 4 -46.81 -41.03 -10.58
CA PRO A 4 -46.79 -41.26 -12.02
C PRO A 4 -45.54 -42.04 -12.44
N GLU A 5 -45.71 -43.06 -13.29
CA GLU A 5 -44.58 -43.81 -13.83
C GLU A 5 -43.88 -43.00 -14.93
N ILE A 6 -42.58 -42.78 -14.76
CA ILE A 6 -41.74 -42.07 -15.72
C ILE A 6 -40.60 -43.01 -16.12
N ALA A 7 -40.53 -43.35 -17.40
CA ALA A 7 -39.54 -44.29 -17.90
C ALA A 7 -38.11 -43.88 -17.49
N GLY A 8 -37.39 -44.82 -16.88
CA GLY A 8 -36.02 -44.63 -16.42
C GLY A 8 -35.85 -43.82 -15.13
N HIS A 9 -36.94 -43.43 -14.44
CA HIS A 9 -36.90 -42.60 -13.24
C HIS A 9 -37.88 -43.12 -12.18
N GLU A 10 -37.35 -43.49 -11.02
CA GLU A 10 -38.16 -43.88 -9.86
C GLU A 10 -38.48 -42.64 -9.03
N LEU A 11 -39.74 -42.19 -9.05
CA LEU A 11 -40.20 -41.06 -8.24
C LEU A 11 -40.27 -41.44 -6.75
N GLN A 12 -39.82 -40.52 -5.91
CA GLN A 12 -39.77 -40.67 -4.45
C GLN A 12 -40.54 -39.53 -3.79
N ASP A 13 -39.86 -38.67 -3.03
CA ASP A 13 -40.45 -37.63 -2.20
C ASP A 13 -40.95 -36.45 -3.04
N LEU A 14 -42.07 -35.84 -2.64
CA LEU A 14 -42.49 -34.54 -3.16
C LEU A 14 -41.55 -33.45 -2.62
N VAL A 15 -40.85 -32.76 -3.52
CA VAL A 15 -39.93 -31.65 -3.17
C VAL A 15 -40.69 -30.33 -3.12
N GLY A 16 -41.57 -30.12 -4.09
CA GLY A 16 -42.42 -28.94 -4.14
C GLY A 16 -43.59 -29.16 -5.07
N SER A 17 -44.70 -28.48 -4.78
CA SER A 17 -45.85 -28.43 -5.68
C SER A 17 -46.15 -26.98 -6.00
N GLY A 18 -46.26 -26.66 -7.27
CA GLY A 18 -46.60 -25.33 -7.74
C GLY A 18 -47.64 -25.37 -8.84
N ARG A 19 -47.98 -24.19 -9.33
CA ARG A 19 -49.04 -23.96 -10.33
C ARG A 19 -48.85 -24.74 -11.64
N CYS A 20 -47.63 -24.80 -12.16
CA CYS A 20 -47.34 -25.50 -13.41
C CYS A 20 -47.19 -27.02 -13.23
N GLY A 21 -47.18 -27.53 -12.00
CA GLY A 21 -46.97 -28.95 -11.73
C GLY A 21 -46.29 -29.25 -10.39
N ALA A 22 -46.07 -30.54 -10.15
CA ALA A 22 -45.38 -31.04 -8.97
C ALA A 22 -43.94 -31.46 -9.30
N VAL A 23 -43.00 -31.15 -8.42
CA VAL A 23 -41.59 -31.53 -8.50
C VAL A 23 -41.33 -32.62 -7.49
N TYR A 24 -40.86 -33.76 -7.99
CA TYR A 24 -40.53 -34.93 -7.20
C TYR A 24 -39.02 -35.13 -7.22
N ARG A 25 -38.47 -35.58 -6.10
CA ARG A 25 -37.17 -36.22 -6.10
C ARG A 25 -37.31 -37.58 -6.78
N ALA A 26 -36.33 -37.93 -7.60
CA ALA A 26 -36.30 -39.21 -8.26
C ALA A 26 -34.88 -39.77 -8.29
N VAL A 27 -34.79 -41.07 -8.56
CA VAL A 27 -33.52 -41.75 -8.84
C VAL A 27 -33.58 -42.28 -10.27
N SER A 28 -32.63 -41.84 -11.09
CA SER A 28 -32.44 -42.37 -12.44
C SER A 28 -31.99 -43.84 -12.41
N THR A 29 -32.14 -44.56 -13.52
CA THR A 29 -31.65 -45.95 -13.67
C THR A 29 -30.17 -46.14 -13.32
N ASN A 30 -29.38 -45.06 -13.40
CA ASN A 30 -27.95 -45.08 -13.11
C ASN A 30 -27.66 -44.83 -11.61
N GLY A 31 -28.68 -44.75 -10.76
CA GLY A 31 -28.57 -44.47 -9.33
C GLY A 31 -28.34 -43.00 -8.98
N LYS A 32 -28.26 -42.09 -9.97
CA LYS A 32 -28.09 -40.65 -9.74
C LYS A 32 -29.42 -40.02 -9.30
N ALA A 33 -29.38 -39.23 -8.23
CA ALA A 33 -30.52 -38.42 -7.78
C ALA A 33 -30.78 -37.24 -8.73
N CYS A 34 -32.06 -37.00 -9.04
CA CYS A 34 -32.53 -35.91 -9.90
C CYS A 34 -33.87 -35.36 -9.40
N ALA A 35 -34.28 -34.22 -9.95
CA ALA A 35 -35.62 -33.68 -9.78
C ALA A 35 -36.42 -33.92 -11.06
N VAL A 36 -37.67 -34.36 -10.90
CA VAL A 36 -38.60 -34.59 -12.00
C VAL A 36 -39.84 -33.74 -11.78
N LYS A 37 -40.05 -32.76 -12.66
CA LYS A 37 -41.24 -31.93 -12.66
C LYS A 37 -42.29 -32.53 -13.57
N VAL A 38 -43.44 -32.84 -13.01
CA VAL A 38 -44.63 -33.34 -13.71
C VAL A 38 -45.61 -32.19 -13.90
N PHE A 39 -45.89 -31.84 -15.14
CA PHE A 39 -46.69 -30.67 -15.49
C PHE A 39 -48.19 -30.93 -15.50
N SER A 40 -48.97 -29.94 -15.08
CA SER A 40 -50.42 -29.93 -15.27
C SER A 40 -50.76 -29.51 -16.70
N SER A 41 -51.54 -30.32 -17.41
CA SER A 41 -51.84 -30.13 -18.84
C SER A 41 -52.53 -28.81 -19.19
N MET A 42 -53.24 -28.20 -18.23
CA MET A 42 -53.98 -26.94 -18.44
C MET A 42 -53.15 -25.69 -18.09
N ALA A 43 -51.99 -25.86 -17.45
CA ALA A 43 -51.17 -24.78 -16.90
C ALA A 43 -49.91 -24.49 -17.72
N ILE A 44 -49.77 -25.12 -18.90
CA ILE A 44 -48.59 -24.99 -19.76
C ILE A 44 -48.94 -24.82 -21.23
N ASN A 45 -48.12 -24.04 -21.96
CA ASN A 45 -48.07 -24.12 -23.41
C ASN A 45 -46.99 -25.13 -23.82
N ARG A 46 -47.42 -26.34 -24.22
CA ARG A 46 -46.51 -27.44 -24.62
C ARG A 46 -45.59 -27.07 -25.78
N LYS A 47 -46.08 -26.31 -26.77
CA LYS A 47 -45.29 -25.94 -27.96
C LYS A 47 -44.19 -24.96 -27.60
N ALA A 48 -44.51 -23.95 -26.78
CA ALA A 48 -43.54 -22.99 -26.27
C ALA A 48 -42.49 -23.70 -25.41
N LEU A 49 -42.90 -24.55 -24.46
CA LEU A 49 -41.98 -25.30 -23.60
C LEU A 49 -41.10 -26.26 -24.37
N ALA A 50 -41.65 -27.04 -25.31
CA ALA A 50 -40.86 -27.95 -26.14
C ALA A 50 -39.81 -27.20 -26.97
N THR A 51 -40.13 -25.99 -27.44
CA THR A 51 -39.20 -25.15 -28.19
C THR A 51 -38.08 -24.63 -27.29
N ALA A 52 -38.44 -24.11 -26.11
CA ALA A 52 -37.46 -23.63 -25.13
C ALA A 52 -36.55 -24.76 -24.62
N PHE A 53 -37.11 -25.90 -24.23
CA PHE A 53 -36.33 -27.01 -23.67
C PHE A 53 -35.40 -27.66 -24.69
N ARG A 54 -35.82 -27.74 -25.96
CA ARG A 54 -34.93 -28.14 -27.06
C ARG A 54 -33.73 -27.18 -27.18
N ALA A 55 -33.99 -25.87 -27.14
CA ALA A 55 -32.93 -24.87 -27.20
C ALA A 55 -32.01 -24.92 -25.96
N LEU A 56 -32.56 -25.11 -24.76
CA LEU A 56 -31.80 -25.29 -23.51
C LEU A 56 -30.88 -26.52 -23.54
N GLN A 57 -31.30 -27.61 -24.18
CA GLN A 57 -30.45 -28.81 -24.34
C GLN A 57 -29.34 -28.63 -25.40
N GLN A 58 -29.52 -27.72 -26.36
CA GLN A 58 -28.57 -27.48 -27.45
C GLN A 58 -27.56 -26.36 -27.14
N MET A 59 -27.90 -25.44 -26.24
CA MET A 59 -27.02 -24.33 -25.88
C MET A 59 -25.89 -24.78 -24.94
N PRO A 60 -24.74 -24.08 -24.93
CA PRO A 60 -23.69 -24.35 -23.96
C PRO A 60 -24.18 -24.11 -22.52
N HIS A 61 -23.66 -24.91 -21.59
CA HIS A 61 -24.00 -24.81 -20.18
C HIS A 61 -23.63 -23.43 -19.61
N HIS A 62 -24.52 -22.90 -18.77
CA HIS A 62 -24.29 -21.67 -18.00
C HIS A 62 -24.58 -21.92 -16.53
N ARG A 63 -23.65 -21.55 -15.66
CA ARG A 63 -23.71 -21.77 -14.21
C ARG A 63 -25.02 -21.30 -13.57
N GLY A 64 -25.50 -20.12 -13.96
CA GLY A 64 -26.72 -19.52 -13.42
C GLY A 64 -28.03 -20.05 -14.01
N VAL A 65 -28.00 -21.07 -14.88
CA VAL A 65 -29.20 -21.65 -15.51
C VAL A 65 -29.33 -23.12 -15.14
N LEU A 66 -30.49 -23.53 -14.62
CA LEU A 66 -30.72 -24.94 -14.31
C LEU A 66 -30.88 -25.75 -15.60
N PRO A 67 -30.03 -26.76 -15.86
CA PRO A 67 -30.08 -27.50 -17.12
C PRO A 67 -31.28 -28.46 -17.15
N VAL A 68 -31.79 -28.70 -18.36
CA VAL A 68 -32.82 -29.70 -18.63
C VAL A 68 -32.15 -30.97 -19.15
N GLU A 69 -32.10 -32.02 -18.34
CA GLU A 69 -31.45 -33.28 -18.69
C GLU A 69 -32.32 -34.10 -19.67
N ASN A 70 -33.63 -34.17 -19.42
CA ASN A 70 -34.58 -34.90 -20.27
C ASN A 70 -35.98 -34.28 -20.17
N TYR A 71 -36.83 -34.46 -21.17
CA TYR A 71 -38.23 -34.04 -21.11
C TYR A 71 -39.12 -34.82 -22.08
N SER A 72 -40.42 -34.87 -21.81
CA SER A 72 -41.41 -35.37 -22.77
C SER A 72 -42.72 -34.57 -22.68
N PHE A 73 -43.20 -34.12 -23.84
CA PHE A 73 -44.47 -33.43 -24.01
C PHE A 73 -45.42 -34.14 -24.98
N ASP A 74 -45.04 -35.31 -25.49
CA ASP A 74 -45.79 -36.04 -26.52
C ASP A 74 -46.94 -36.86 -25.91
N ARG A 75 -46.75 -37.40 -24.71
CA ARG A 75 -47.74 -38.20 -23.98
C ARG A 75 -47.75 -37.81 -22.51
N THR A 76 -48.91 -37.89 -21.89
CA THR A 76 -49.06 -37.70 -20.44
C THR A 76 -48.46 -38.89 -19.67
N PRO A 77 -47.81 -38.66 -18.52
CA PRO A 77 -47.57 -37.36 -17.88
C PRO A 77 -46.55 -36.53 -18.64
N TYR A 78 -46.78 -35.22 -18.76
CA TYR A 78 -45.79 -34.30 -19.30
C TYR A 78 -44.73 -34.03 -18.23
N PHE A 79 -43.45 -34.14 -18.56
CA PHE A 79 -42.41 -34.00 -17.55
C PHE A 79 -41.12 -33.39 -18.08
N CYS A 80 -40.31 -32.87 -17.16
CA CYS A 80 -38.88 -32.68 -17.37
C CYS A 80 -38.06 -33.14 -16.17
N VAL A 81 -36.84 -33.57 -16.48
CA VAL A 81 -35.81 -34.04 -15.56
C VAL A 81 -34.72 -32.99 -15.51
N MET A 82 -34.30 -32.64 -14.30
CA MET A 82 -33.29 -31.62 -14.02
C MET A 82 -32.44 -32.06 -12.81
N PRO A 83 -31.26 -31.45 -12.58
CA PRO A 83 -30.50 -31.69 -11.37
C PRO A 83 -31.34 -31.39 -10.12
N LEU A 84 -31.19 -32.22 -9.08
CA LEU A 84 -31.83 -31.98 -7.79
C LEU A 84 -31.08 -30.86 -7.07
N VAL A 85 -31.74 -29.71 -6.90
CA VAL A 85 -31.23 -28.58 -6.10
C VAL A 85 -32.03 -28.47 -4.81
N GLY A 86 -31.34 -28.46 -3.68
CA GLY A 86 -31.95 -28.32 -2.37
C GLY A 86 -31.15 -29.03 -1.28
N VAL A 87 -31.61 -28.88 -0.04
CA VAL A 87 -30.98 -29.48 1.13
C VAL A 87 -32.00 -30.26 1.94
N MET A 88 -31.52 -31.30 2.62
CA MET A 88 -32.34 -32.03 3.58
C MET A 88 -32.45 -31.23 4.88
N THR A 89 -33.65 -30.74 5.17
CA THR A 89 -33.98 -30.06 6.42
C THR A 89 -34.86 -30.96 7.30
N LYS A 90 -35.12 -30.50 8.53
CA LYS A 90 -36.13 -31.09 9.41
C LYS A 90 -37.26 -30.09 9.58
N ASP A 91 -38.50 -30.55 9.44
CA ASP A 91 -39.67 -29.74 9.76
C ASP A 91 -39.77 -29.47 11.27
N SER A 92 -40.74 -28.65 11.68
CA SER A 92 -41.02 -28.34 13.09
C SER A 92 -41.33 -29.56 13.96
N HIS A 93 -41.63 -30.71 13.33
CA HIS A 93 -41.95 -31.99 13.98
C HIS A 93 -40.78 -32.99 13.87
N GLY A 94 -39.60 -32.55 13.42
CA GLY A 94 -38.40 -33.37 13.29
C GLY A 94 -38.38 -34.32 12.09
N ARG A 95 -39.39 -34.27 11.21
CA ARG A 95 -39.45 -35.09 9.99
C ARG A 95 -38.52 -34.52 8.93
N ARG A 96 -37.81 -35.42 8.27
CA ARG A 96 -36.91 -35.09 7.16
C ARG A 96 -37.72 -34.58 5.97
N GLN A 97 -37.42 -33.38 5.51
CA GLN A 97 -38.05 -32.75 4.35
C GLN A 97 -36.99 -32.17 3.43
N TRP A 98 -37.17 -32.31 2.12
CA TRP A 98 -36.37 -31.58 1.14
C TRP A 98 -36.86 -30.15 1.05
N GLN A 99 -35.94 -29.19 1.16
CA GLN A 99 -36.23 -27.79 0.93
C GLN A 99 -35.25 -27.23 -0.09
N THR A 100 -35.79 -26.55 -1.11
CA THR A 100 -35.00 -25.81 -2.07
C THR A 100 -35.00 -24.34 -1.65
N PRO A 101 -33.89 -23.79 -1.14
CA PRO A 101 -33.83 -22.37 -0.81
C PRO A 101 -33.92 -21.55 -2.10
N THR A 102 -34.62 -20.42 -2.04
CA THR A 102 -34.83 -19.52 -3.18
C THR A 102 -34.59 -18.09 -2.74
N LEU A 103 -34.46 -17.17 -3.69
CA LEU A 103 -34.35 -15.75 -3.35
C LEU A 103 -35.59 -15.19 -2.65
N GLU A 104 -36.73 -15.88 -2.65
CA GLU A 104 -37.94 -15.40 -1.94
C GLU A 104 -37.69 -15.25 -0.44
N SER A 105 -36.96 -16.18 0.19
CA SER A 105 -36.59 -16.05 1.61
C SER A 105 -35.61 -14.90 1.88
N ALA A 106 -34.93 -14.41 0.84
CA ALA A 106 -33.93 -13.37 0.94
C ALA A 106 -34.51 -11.96 0.68
N CYS A 107 -35.73 -11.84 0.15
CA CYS A 107 -36.33 -10.55 -0.17
C CYS A 107 -36.62 -9.64 1.05
N ASN A 108 -36.45 -10.10 2.31
CA ASN A 108 -36.80 -9.34 3.52
C ASN A 108 -35.59 -8.72 4.26
N GLY A 109 -34.59 -8.24 3.53
CA GLY A 109 -33.49 -7.45 4.12
C GLY A 109 -32.10 -8.07 3.94
N LEU A 110 -31.67 -8.22 2.68
CA LEU A 110 -30.29 -8.56 2.36
C LEU A 110 -29.36 -7.35 2.59
N PRO A 111 -28.11 -7.59 3.01
CA PRO A 111 -27.07 -6.57 2.89
C PRO A 111 -26.95 -6.09 1.42
N PRO A 112 -26.77 -4.79 1.17
CA PRO A 112 -26.72 -4.25 -0.19
C PRO A 112 -25.72 -4.95 -1.11
N GLU A 113 -24.54 -5.32 -0.60
CA GLU A 113 -23.52 -6.05 -1.36
C GLU A 113 -24.02 -7.42 -1.84
N GLN A 114 -24.73 -8.15 -0.98
CA GLN A 114 -25.30 -9.45 -1.33
C GLN A 114 -26.46 -9.32 -2.31
N ALA A 115 -27.31 -8.30 -2.14
CA ALA A 115 -28.37 -7.98 -3.09
C ALA A 115 -27.80 -7.67 -4.48
N TRP A 116 -26.78 -6.81 -4.57
CA TRP A 116 -26.10 -6.51 -5.84
C TRP A 116 -25.44 -7.73 -6.46
N ARG A 117 -24.79 -8.59 -5.67
CA ARG A 117 -24.24 -9.85 -6.17
C ARG A 117 -25.31 -10.72 -6.87
N HIS A 118 -26.45 -10.93 -6.22
CA HIS A 118 -27.54 -11.70 -6.83
C HIS A 118 -28.11 -11.02 -8.08
N ILE A 119 -28.24 -9.69 -8.06
CA ILE A 119 -28.69 -8.91 -9.23
C ILE A 119 -27.76 -9.12 -10.42
N TYR A 120 -26.44 -9.07 -10.22
CA TYR A 120 -25.46 -9.31 -11.27
C TYR A 120 -25.50 -10.75 -11.79
N GLU A 121 -25.55 -11.75 -10.91
CA GLU A 121 -25.60 -13.17 -11.31
C GLU A 121 -26.89 -13.50 -12.08
N VAL A 122 -28.03 -12.92 -11.69
CA VAL A 122 -29.30 -13.06 -12.42
C VAL A 122 -29.25 -12.36 -13.76
N ALA A 123 -28.65 -11.16 -13.84
CA ALA A 123 -28.50 -10.43 -15.09
C ALA A 123 -27.64 -11.20 -16.11
N ASP A 124 -26.52 -11.78 -15.65
CA ASP A 124 -25.63 -12.65 -16.43
C ASP A 124 -26.40 -13.86 -16.99
N ALA A 125 -27.13 -14.57 -16.13
CA ALA A 125 -27.91 -15.74 -16.53
C ALA A 125 -29.05 -15.41 -17.52
N LEU A 126 -29.77 -14.30 -17.34
CA LEU A 126 -30.80 -13.89 -18.29
C LEU A 126 -30.21 -13.38 -19.60
N SER A 127 -29.11 -12.63 -19.56
CA SER A 127 -28.37 -12.23 -20.76
C SER A 127 -27.94 -13.45 -21.57
N TRP A 128 -27.49 -14.51 -20.90
CA TRP A 128 -27.17 -15.78 -21.54
C TRP A 128 -28.38 -16.42 -22.23
N LEU A 129 -29.54 -16.47 -21.57
CA LEU A 129 -30.78 -16.98 -22.17
C LEU A 129 -31.21 -16.15 -23.39
N HIS A 130 -31.18 -14.83 -23.27
CA HIS A 130 -31.57 -13.91 -24.35
C HIS A 130 -30.63 -13.97 -25.55
N LYS A 131 -29.33 -14.17 -25.32
CA LYS A 131 -28.34 -14.42 -26.39
C LYS A 131 -28.69 -15.65 -27.23
N HIS A 132 -29.36 -16.64 -26.65
CA HIS A 132 -29.82 -17.86 -27.33
C HIS A 132 -31.30 -17.80 -27.76
N GLY A 133 -31.94 -16.62 -27.67
CA GLY A 133 -33.32 -16.42 -28.10
C GLY A 133 -34.37 -17.03 -27.18
N ILE A 134 -34.02 -17.33 -25.92
CA ILE A 134 -34.91 -17.94 -24.94
C ILE A 134 -35.30 -16.86 -23.91
N PRO A 135 -36.55 -16.37 -23.90
CA PRO A 135 -37.03 -15.59 -22.77
C PRO A 135 -37.31 -16.52 -21.58
N HIS A 136 -37.06 -16.04 -20.37
CA HIS A 136 -37.48 -16.71 -19.15
C HIS A 136 -39.01 -16.63 -18.99
N GLY A 137 -39.61 -15.45 -19.15
CA GLY A 137 -41.04 -15.17 -19.11
C GLY A 137 -41.73 -15.38 -17.76
N ASN A 138 -41.01 -15.73 -16.71
CA ASN A 138 -41.55 -16.01 -15.37
C ASN A 138 -40.53 -15.69 -14.27
N LEU A 139 -39.72 -14.65 -14.47
CA LEU A 139 -38.67 -14.30 -13.53
C LEU A 139 -39.28 -13.75 -12.24
N ARG A 140 -38.94 -14.37 -11.11
CA ARG A 140 -39.33 -13.95 -9.75
C ARG A 140 -38.42 -14.62 -8.71
N PRO A 141 -38.40 -14.15 -7.46
CA PRO A 141 -37.49 -14.69 -6.44
C PRO A 141 -37.66 -16.20 -6.19
N SER A 142 -38.88 -16.73 -6.20
CA SER A 142 -39.12 -18.19 -6.04
C SER A 142 -38.55 -19.06 -7.18
N ASN A 143 -38.26 -18.48 -8.34
CA ASN A 143 -37.75 -19.20 -9.51
C ASN A 143 -36.22 -19.03 -9.65
N ILE A 144 -35.59 -18.50 -8.60
CA ILE A 144 -34.15 -18.33 -8.51
C ILE A 144 -33.71 -19.16 -7.31
N LEU A 145 -33.22 -20.36 -7.60
CA LEU A 145 -32.77 -21.30 -6.59
C LEU A 145 -31.45 -20.81 -6.03
N LEU A 146 -31.28 -20.91 -4.71
CA LEU A 146 -30.02 -20.63 -4.05
C LEU A 146 -29.21 -21.92 -3.94
N GLU A 147 -27.93 -21.86 -4.28
CA GLU A 147 -26.99 -22.96 -4.13
C GLU A 147 -25.71 -22.45 -3.49
N ASP A 148 -25.13 -23.25 -2.59
CA ASP A 148 -23.83 -22.97 -1.98
C ASP A 148 -22.72 -23.52 -2.89
N ASP A 149 -22.66 -22.98 -4.12
CA ASP A 149 -21.63 -23.31 -5.11
C ASP A 149 -20.63 -22.14 -5.22
N ALA A 150 -19.34 -22.49 -5.34
CA ALA A 150 -18.26 -21.53 -5.46
C ALA A 150 -18.32 -20.73 -6.78
N GLU A 151 -18.93 -21.29 -7.83
CA GLU A 151 -18.99 -20.65 -9.15
C GLU A 151 -20.22 -19.75 -9.37
N SER A 152 -21.36 -20.05 -8.76
CA SER A 152 -22.56 -19.20 -8.77
C SER A 152 -23.45 -19.50 -7.58
N SER A 153 -24.00 -18.46 -6.96
CA SER A 153 -24.91 -18.61 -5.82
C SER A 153 -26.37 -18.84 -6.22
N ILE A 154 -26.67 -18.80 -7.52
CA ILE A 154 -28.04 -18.85 -8.05
C ILE A 154 -28.18 -19.82 -9.22
N ARG A 155 -29.38 -20.40 -9.38
CA ARG A 155 -29.83 -21.03 -10.63
C ARG A 155 -31.23 -20.62 -11.02
N LEU A 156 -31.41 -20.14 -12.25
CA LEU A 156 -32.71 -19.87 -12.84
C LEU A 156 -33.43 -21.19 -13.15
N THR A 157 -34.65 -21.35 -12.64
CA THR A 157 -35.57 -22.45 -12.96
C THR A 157 -36.82 -21.91 -13.63
N ASP A 158 -37.75 -22.78 -14.03
CA ASP A 158 -39.08 -22.39 -14.50
C ASP A 158 -39.06 -21.52 -15.78
N ILE A 159 -38.03 -21.71 -16.60
CA ILE A 159 -37.82 -21.03 -17.87
C ILE A 159 -38.94 -21.39 -18.84
N ALA A 160 -39.48 -20.36 -19.50
CA ALA A 160 -40.61 -20.43 -20.44
C ALA A 160 -41.93 -20.98 -19.82
N GLN A 161 -42.07 -20.94 -18.48
CA GLN A 161 -43.27 -21.39 -17.76
C GLN A 161 -44.14 -20.21 -17.26
N GLY A 162 -44.03 -19.07 -17.94
CA GLY A 162 -44.77 -17.84 -17.63
C GLY A 162 -46.22 -17.82 -18.11
N TRP A 163 -46.88 -16.68 -17.93
CA TRP A 163 -48.15 -16.40 -18.61
C TRP A 163 -47.86 -16.11 -20.08
N VAL A 164 -48.09 -17.12 -20.91
CA VAL A 164 -47.87 -17.09 -22.35
C VAL A 164 -49.12 -17.60 -23.05
N GLY A 165 -49.32 -17.20 -24.30
CA GLY A 165 -50.48 -17.55 -25.11
C GLY A 165 -50.83 -19.04 -25.06
N GLY A 166 -52.13 -19.38 -25.07
CA GLY A 166 -52.60 -20.77 -25.04
C GLY A 166 -52.63 -21.44 -23.65
N ILE A 167 -52.38 -20.70 -22.58
CA ILE A 167 -52.64 -21.14 -21.21
C ILE A 167 -54.05 -20.71 -20.81
N HIS A 168 -54.90 -21.66 -20.44
CA HIS A 168 -56.33 -21.41 -20.17
C HIS A 168 -56.66 -21.27 -18.68
N HIS A 169 -55.83 -21.85 -17.80
CA HIS A 169 -55.98 -21.72 -16.36
C HIS A 169 -54.63 -21.44 -15.72
N LEU A 170 -54.48 -20.22 -15.21
CA LEU A 170 -53.36 -19.82 -14.37
C LEU A 170 -53.96 -19.17 -13.14
N GLU A 171 -54.01 -19.90 -12.03
CA GLU A 171 -54.47 -19.32 -10.76
C GLU A 171 -53.59 -18.12 -10.41
N LEU A 172 -54.26 -17.00 -10.19
CA LEU A 172 -53.65 -15.70 -9.89
C LEU A 172 -53.08 -15.76 -8.48
N THR A 173 -51.76 -15.93 -8.41
CA THR A 173 -50.94 -16.10 -7.19
C THR A 173 -49.88 -15.00 -7.15
N ASP A 174 -49.01 -15.02 -6.13
CA ASP A 174 -47.86 -14.12 -5.85
C ASP A 174 -46.88 -13.83 -7.01
N HIS A 175 -47.11 -14.43 -8.17
CA HIS A 175 -46.38 -14.22 -9.42
C HIS A 175 -46.73 -12.88 -10.10
N PHE A 176 -47.95 -12.35 -9.93
CA PHE A 176 -48.43 -11.24 -10.75
C PHE A 176 -47.69 -9.91 -10.52
N VAL A 177 -47.18 -9.68 -9.31
CA VAL A 177 -46.43 -8.44 -9.00
C VAL A 177 -45.09 -8.30 -9.75
N HIS A 178 -44.55 -9.41 -10.26
CA HIS A 178 -43.34 -9.41 -11.09
C HIS A 178 -43.68 -9.50 -12.60
N LEU A 179 -44.96 -9.72 -12.93
CA LEU A 179 -45.40 -9.92 -14.30
C LEU A 179 -45.35 -8.59 -15.05
N CYS A 180 -44.82 -8.62 -16.26
CA CYS A 180 -44.77 -7.43 -17.08
C CYS A 180 -46.19 -7.00 -17.51
N PRO A 181 -46.55 -5.71 -17.46
CA PRO A 181 -47.89 -5.24 -17.82
C PRO A 181 -48.37 -5.72 -19.19
N GLU A 182 -47.53 -5.60 -20.22
CA GLU A 182 -47.87 -6.02 -21.57
C GLU A 182 -47.86 -7.54 -21.75
N GLN A 183 -47.16 -8.30 -20.89
CA GLN A 183 -47.27 -9.76 -20.85
C GLN A 183 -48.66 -10.17 -20.32
N ALA A 184 -49.18 -9.46 -19.32
CA ALA A 184 -50.52 -9.69 -18.80
C ALA A 184 -51.60 -9.37 -19.86
N GLU A 185 -51.42 -8.29 -20.61
CA GLU A 185 -52.38 -7.80 -21.62
C GLU A 185 -52.31 -8.57 -22.94
N ASN A 186 -51.11 -8.96 -23.37
CA ASN A 186 -50.87 -9.66 -24.63
C ASN A 186 -49.88 -10.83 -24.45
N PRO A 187 -50.32 -11.95 -23.84
CA PRO A 187 -49.48 -13.11 -23.61
C PRO A 187 -49.02 -13.83 -24.89
N ASP A 188 -49.69 -13.60 -26.03
CA ASP A 188 -49.25 -14.10 -27.34
C ASP A 188 -48.03 -13.34 -27.90
N GLY A 189 -47.71 -12.18 -27.31
CA GLY A 189 -46.54 -11.37 -27.67
C GLY A 189 -45.20 -12.11 -27.58
N VAL A 190 -45.13 -13.22 -26.84
CA VAL A 190 -43.94 -14.07 -26.77
C VAL A 190 -43.57 -14.63 -28.14
N PHE A 191 -44.56 -14.97 -28.97
CA PHE A 191 -44.37 -15.50 -30.32
C PHE A 191 -43.98 -14.41 -31.32
N ALA A 192 -44.19 -13.13 -30.98
CA ALA A 192 -43.74 -11.97 -31.72
C ALA A 192 -42.35 -11.48 -31.27
N GLY A 193 -41.69 -12.17 -30.33
CA GLY A 193 -40.35 -11.82 -29.85
C GLY A 193 -40.32 -10.77 -28.74
N TYR A 194 -41.43 -10.48 -28.07
CA TYR A 194 -41.46 -9.51 -26.95
C TYR A 194 -40.96 -10.08 -25.62
N GLY A 195 -40.77 -11.40 -25.52
CA GLY A 195 -40.34 -12.07 -24.29
C GLY A 195 -39.13 -11.44 -23.58
N PRO A 196 -38.01 -11.14 -24.28
CA PRO A 196 -36.85 -10.51 -23.64
C PRO A 196 -37.14 -9.17 -22.95
N SER A 197 -38.06 -8.36 -23.50
CA SER A 197 -38.44 -7.09 -22.89
C SER A 197 -39.28 -7.30 -21.62
N TRP A 198 -40.08 -8.38 -21.57
CA TRP A 198 -40.82 -8.75 -20.35
C TRP A 198 -39.88 -9.12 -19.22
N ASP A 199 -38.85 -9.91 -19.53
CA ASP A 199 -37.82 -10.30 -18.56
C ASP A 199 -37.02 -9.11 -18.04
N VAL A 200 -36.76 -8.10 -18.87
CA VAL A 200 -36.14 -6.83 -18.45
C VAL A 200 -36.96 -6.16 -17.34
N TYR A 201 -38.27 -6.10 -17.48
CA TYR A 201 -39.12 -5.50 -16.44
C TYR A 201 -39.18 -6.36 -15.19
N SER A 202 -39.39 -7.66 -15.33
CA SER A 202 -39.39 -8.58 -14.19
C SER A 202 -38.05 -8.54 -13.45
N PHE A 203 -36.93 -8.34 -14.17
CA PHE A 203 -35.60 -8.13 -13.59
C PHE A 203 -35.55 -6.81 -12.81
N GLY A 204 -36.10 -5.72 -13.35
CA GLY A 204 -36.21 -4.46 -12.64
C GLY A 204 -37.01 -4.58 -11.33
N VAL A 205 -38.14 -5.31 -11.35
CA VAL A 205 -38.96 -5.56 -10.15
C VAL A 205 -38.18 -6.37 -9.12
N LEU A 206 -37.54 -7.45 -9.56
CA LEU A 206 -36.70 -8.30 -8.71
C LEU A 206 -35.58 -7.48 -8.07
N ALA A 207 -34.82 -6.73 -8.86
CA ALA A 207 -33.68 -5.95 -8.39
C ALA A 207 -34.11 -4.89 -7.38
N TYR A 208 -35.19 -4.15 -7.67
CA TYR A 208 -35.75 -3.19 -6.72
C TYR A 208 -36.17 -3.86 -5.42
N ARG A 209 -36.85 -5.02 -5.49
CA ARG A 209 -37.32 -5.75 -4.31
C ARG A 209 -36.17 -6.31 -3.48
N LEU A 210 -35.09 -6.79 -4.09
CA LEU A 210 -33.91 -7.25 -3.37
C LEU A 210 -33.19 -6.12 -2.63
N LEU A 211 -33.19 -4.91 -3.19
CA LEU A 211 -32.53 -3.75 -2.59
C LEU A 211 -33.34 -3.09 -1.46
N ASN A 212 -34.67 -3.06 -1.59
CA ASN A 212 -35.54 -2.29 -0.69
C ASN A 212 -36.42 -3.16 0.22
N GLY A 213 -36.57 -4.45 -0.10
CA GLY A 213 -37.52 -5.36 0.55
C GLY A 213 -38.99 -5.15 0.20
N THR A 214 -39.30 -4.14 -0.63
CA THR A 214 -40.67 -3.79 -1.05
C THR A 214 -40.79 -3.77 -2.56
N LEU A 215 -42.02 -3.79 -3.08
CA LEU A 215 -42.26 -3.71 -4.52
C LEU A 215 -42.09 -2.27 -5.04
N PRO A 216 -41.62 -2.08 -6.30
CA PRO A 216 -41.45 -0.75 -6.89
C PRO A 216 -42.78 -0.03 -7.14
N ARG A 217 -43.85 -0.80 -7.36
CA ARG A 217 -45.21 -0.30 -7.65
C ARG A 217 -46.24 -1.26 -7.09
N GLY A 218 -47.43 -0.75 -6.77
CA GLY A 218 -48.58 -1.58 -6.38
C GLY A 218 -48.40 -2.33 -5.06
N ALA A 219 -47.45 -1.91 -4.20
CA ALA A 219 -47.17 -2.55 -2.92
C ALA A 219 -48.40 -2.59 -1.99
N GLU A 220 -49.10 -1.48 -1.82
CA GLU A 220 -50.32 -1.40 -0.99
C GLU A 220 -51.43 -2.32 -1.49
N MET A 221 -51.62 -2.36 -2.82
CA MET A 221 -52.60 -3.26 -3.44
C MET A 221 -52.20 -4.72 -3.21
N TRP A 222 -50.92 -5.04 -3.40
CA TRP A 222 -50.39 -6.37 -3.15
C TRP A 222 -50.59 -6.82 -1.70
N GLU A 223 -50.26 -5.96 -0.73
CA GLU A 223 -50.45 -6.26 0.69
C GLU A 223 -51.93 -6.50 1.03
N SER A 224 -52.84 -5.69 0.48
CA SER A 224 -54.29 -5.88 0.63
C SER A 224 -54.78 -7.21 0.05
N GLU A 225 -54.30 -7.60 -1.13
CA GLU A 225 -54.61 -8.89 -1.76
C GLU A 225 -54.06 -10.06 -0.94
N VAL A 226 -52.83 -9.96 -0.44
CA VAL A 226 -52.20 -11.00 0.41
C VAL A 226 -52.97 -11.17 1.72
N GLU A 227 -53.38 -10.07 2.35
CA GLU A 227 -54.14 -10.15 3.60
C GLU A 227 -55.53 -10.76 3.36
N ARG A 228 -56.21 -10.36 2.28
CA ARG A 228 -57.48 -10.98 1.87
C ARG A 228 -57.31 -12.47 1.58
N ALA A 229 -56.25 -12.85 0.87
CA ALA A 229 -55.90 -14.23 0.57
C ALA A 229 -55.70 -15.06 1.84
N ARG A 230 -54.97 -14.53 2.83
CA ARG A 230 -54.76 -15.19 4.13
C ARG A 230 -56.07 -15.42 4.87
N GLN A 231 -56.96 -14.43 4.88
CA GLN A 231 -58.27 -14.52 5.54
C GLN A 231 -59.19 -15.54 4.84
N GLN A 232 -59.20 -15.57 3.51
CA GLN A 232 -59.95 -16.54 2.72
C GLN A 232 -59.42 -17.96 2.89
N ALA A 233 -58.09 -18.14 2.89
CA ALA A 233 -57.45 -19.43 3.14
C ALA A 233 -57.77 -19.97 4.53
N ALA A 234 -57.74 -19.12 5.56
CA ALA A 234 -58.18 -19.48 6.91
C ALA A 234 -59.67 -19.88 6.98
N SER A 235 -60.48 -19.38 6.03
CA SER A 235 -61.91 -19.69 5.89
C SER A 235 -62.20 -20.85 4.93
N GLY A 236 -61.16 -21.50 4.37
CA GLY A 236 -61.30 -22.62 3.44
C GLY A 236 -61.83 -22.26 2.04
N LEU A 237 -61.83 -20.97 1.69
CA LEU A 237 -62.25 -20.48 0.37
C LEU A 237 -61.07 -20.47 -0.60
N ALA A 238 -61.36 -20.69 -1.89
CA ALA A 238 -60.37 -20.54 -2.95
C ALA A 238 -59.96 -19.06 -3.05
N VAL A 239 -58.65 -18.80 -2.93
CA VAL A 239 -58.06 -17.47 -3.05
C VAL A 239 -57.97 -17.12 -4.53
N GLN A 240 -58.60 -16.02 -4.94
CA GLN A 240 -58.34 -15.40 -6.25
C GLN A 240 -57.85 -13.97 -6.05
N VAL A 241 -56.63 -13.69 -6.50
CA VAL A 241 -56.04 -12.35 -6.52
C VAL A 241 -56.60 -11.56 -7.69
N ASP A 242 -57.08 -10.33 -7.48
CA ASP A 242 -57.58 -9.49 -8.58
C ASP A 242 -56.43 -9.00 -9.48
N SER A 243 -56.28 -9.74 -10.58
CA SER A 243 -55.30 -9.51 -11.65
C SER A 243 -55.29 -8.08 -12.17
N ASN A 244 -56.48 -7.62 -12.49
CA ASN A 244 -56.70 -6.38 -13.21
C ASN A 244 -56.53 -5.19 -12.28
N ALA A 245 -56.98 -5.30 -11.03
CA ALA A 245 -56.77 -4.27 -10.02
C ALA A 245 -55.28 -4.05 -9.74
N LEU A 246 -54.50 -5.12 -9.61
CA LEU A 246 -53.06 -5.03 -9.39
C LEU A 246 -52.34 -4.41 -10.59
N LEU A 247 -52.70 -4.82 -11.82
CA LEU A 247 -52.16 -4.21 -13.04
C LEU A 247 -52.48 -2.71 -13.13
N ALA A 248 -53.73 -2.33 -12.80
CA ALA A 248 -54.15 -0.94 -12.78
C ALA A 248 -53.38 -0.13 -11.72
N ALA A 249 -53.16 -0.68 -10.54
CA ALA A 249 -52.37 -0.06 -9.48
C ALA A 249 -50.90 0.16 -9.90
N VAL A 250 -50.30 -0.82 -10.59
CA VAL A 250 -48.96 -0.70 -11.16
C VAL A 250 -48.93 0.44 -12.19
N LYS A 251 -49.89 0.51 -13.11
CA LYS A 251 -49.94 1.56 -14.14
C LYS A 251 -50.23 2.96 -13.57
N ALA A 252 -50.93 3.05 -12.45
CA ALA A 252 -51.22 4.32 -11.77
C ALA A 252 -49.99 4.98 -11.14
N GLN A 253 -48.88 4.25 -10.98
CA GLN A 253 -47.64 4.71 -10.36
C GLN A 253 -46.49 4.78 -11.37
N PRO A 254 -46.50 5.70 -12.36
CA PRO A 254 -45.51 5.68 -13.44
C PRO A 254 -44.07 5.95 -12.95
N LYS A 255 -43.90 6.80 -11.93
CA LYS A 255 -42.60 7.14 -11.35
C LYS A 255 -42.19 6.13 -10.27
N ILE A 256 -40.92 5.75 -10.28
CA ILE A 256 -40.31 4.94 -9.20
C ILE A 256 -39.82 5.88 -8.10
N TYR A 257 -40.04 5.48 -6.85
CA TYR A 257 -39.55 6.19 -5.68
C TYR A 257 -38.53 5.31 -4.96
N TRP A 258 -37.36 5.84 -4.62
CA TRP A 258 -36.39 5.15 -3.77
C TRP A 258 -36.51 5.65 -2.33
N PRO A 259 -36.58 4.76 -1.32
CA PRO A 259 -36.77 5.15 0.07
C PRO A 259 -35.57 5.90 0.66
N GLN A 260 -34.37 5.68 0.12
CA GLN A 260 -33.14 6.31 0.57
C GLN A 260 -32.45 7.01 -0.60
N ALA A 261 -31.74 8.11 -0.34
CA ALA A 261 -30.88 8.75 -1.34
C ALA A 261 -29.74 7.80 -1.75
N ALA A 262 -29.21 7.96 -2.95
CA ALA A 262 -28.03 7.21 -3.38
C ALA A 262 -26.82 7.64 -2.54
N GLN A 263 -26.04 6.69 -2.05
CA GLN A 263 -24.86 6.93 -1.22
C GLN A 263 -23.66 7.38 -2.08
N SER A 264 -23.67 7.03 -3.36
CA SER A 264 -22.63 7.42 -4.31
C SER A 264 -23.22 7.60 -5.72
N LYS A 265 -22.48 8.35 -6.56
CA LYS A 265 -22.80 8.48 -7.99
C LYS A 265 -22.86 7.13 -8.72
N TRP A 266 -22.12 6.13 -8.24
CA TRP A 266 -22.11 4.78 -8.82
C TRP A 266 -23.38 4.03 -8.49
N GLU A 267 -23.85 4.15 -7.25
CA GLU A 267 -25.14 3.61 -6.85
C GLU A 267 -26.28 4.28 -7.61
N GLU A 268 -26.24 5.60 -7.77
CA GLU A 268 -27.20 6.34 -8.59
C GLU A 268 -27.24 5.80 -10.03
N ARG A 269 -26.07 5.60 -10.66
CA ARG A 269 -26.00 5.03 -12.01
C ARG A 269 -26.55 3.59 -12.07
N ARG A 270 -26.29 2.75 -11.06
CA ARG A 270 -26.89 1.40 -10.99
C ARG A 270 -28.41 1.45 -10.84
N ARG A 271 -28.93 2.37 -10.02
CA ARG A 271 -30.38 2.59 -9.85
C ARG A 271 -31.01 3.07 -11.15
N ASN A 272 -30.36 3.94 -11.91
CA ASN A 272 -30.86 4.39 -13.23
C ASN A 272 -31.01 3.23 -14.24
N ILE A 273 -30.11 2.24 -14.20
CA ILE A 273 -30.24 1.02 -15.03
C ILE A 273 -31.53 0.26 -14.66
N ILE A 274 -31.78 0.09 -13.36
CA ILE A 274 -33.00 -0.57 -12.84
C ILE A 274 -34.26 0.23 -13.17
N GLU A 275 -34.24 1.55 -12.99
CA GLU A 275 -35.37 2.42 -13.32
C GLU A 275 -35.75 2.33 -14.80
N ARG A 276 -34.75 2.35 -15.68
CA ARG A 276 -34.99 2.17 -17.12
C ARG A 276 -35.52 0.77 -17.44
N ALA A 277 -35.13 -0.26 -16.69
CA ALA A 277 -35.72 -1.60 -16.82
C ALA A 277 -37.20 -1.63 -16.38
N LEU A 278 -37.57 -0.79 -15.42
CA LEU A 278 -38.93 -0.64 -14.89
C LEU A 278 -39.82 0.31 -15.70
N ASP A 279 -39.37 0.88 -16.81
CA ASP A 279 -40.19 1.78 -17.62
C ASP A 279 -41.44 1.05 -18.15
N LEU A 280 -42.62 1.67 -18.00
CA LEU A 280 -43.89 1.08 -18.47
C LEU A 280 -44.03 1.14 -19.99
N ASN A 281 -43.23 1.98 -20.66
CA ASN A 281 -43.14 2.02 -22.10
C ASN A 281 -42.12 0.98 -22.61
N PRO A 282 -42.54 -0.06 -23.36
CA PRO A 282 -41.63 -1.07 -23.90
C PRO A 282 -40.53 -0.51 -24.78
N VAL A 283 -40.78 0.60 -25.48
CA VAL A 283 -39.80 1.21 -26.39
C VAL A 283 -38.70 1.97 -25.63
N ALA A 284 -38.99 2.44 -24.42
CA ALA A 284 -38.03 3.18 -23.59
C ALA A 284 -37.14 2.26 -22.74
N ARG A 285 -37.63 1.05 -22.42
CA ARG A 285 -36.86 0.01 -21.72
C ARG A 285 -35.66 -0.46 -22.54
N TRP A 286 -34.75 -1.13 -21.84
CA TRP A 286 -33.71 -1.94 -22.47
C TRP A 286 -34.35 -2.99 -23.37
N ALA A 287 -33.77 -3.22 -24.55
CA ALA A 287 -34.34 -4.17 -25.51
C ALA A 287 -34.29 -5.61 -24.95
N ASP A 288 -33.18 -5.93 -24.28
CA ASP A 288 -32.96 -7.21 -23.61
C ASP A 288 -31.86 -7.10 -22.53
N MET A 289 -31.67 -8.17 -21.76
CA MET A 289 -30.68 -8.24 -20.68
C MET A 289 -29.22 -8.14 -21.11
N ARG A 290 -28.87 -8.31 -22.39
CA ARG A 290 -27.49 -8.13 -22.89
C ARG A 290 -27.09 -6.66 -22.84
N GLU A 291 -28.02 -5.74 -23.10
CA GLU A 291 -27.78 -4.30 -22.95
C GLU A 291 -27.54 -3.93 -21.48
N ILE A 292 -28.35 -4.48 -20.56
CA ILE A 292 -28.19 -4.25 -19.12
C ILE A 292 -26.82 -4.74 -18.63
N VAL A 293 -26.42 -5.97 -19.00
CA VAL A 293 -25.11 -6.51 -18.61
C VAL A 293 -23.98 -5.64 -19.15
N ARG A 294 -24.06 -5.20 -20.41
CA ARG A 294 -23.06 -4.28 -20.99
C ARG A 294 -22.97 -2.97 -20.21
N GLU A 295 -24.10 -2.39 -19.80
CA GLU A 295 -24.09 -1.15 -19.01
C GLU A 295 -23.50 -1.35 -17.61
N PHE A 296 -23.72 -2.51 -17.01
CA PHE A 296 -23.05 -2.88 -15.77
C PHE A 296 -21.53 -3.03 -15.93
N GLU A 297 -21.06 -3.67 -17.02
CA GLU A 297 -19.64 -3.79 -17.33
C GLU A 297 -18.98 -2.41 -17.56
N VAL A 298 -19.65 -1.51 -18.29
CA VAL A 298 -19.17 -0.15 -18.50
C VAL A 298 -19.08 0.61 -17.17
N LEU A 299 -20.10 0.49 -16.31
CA LEU A 299 -20.11 1.11 -14.99
C LEU A 299 -18.96 0.61 -14.12
N GLU A 300 -18.72 -0.70 -14.09
CA GLU A 300 -17.63 -1.31 -13.33
C GLU A 300 -16.25 -0.88 -13.87
N SER A 301 -16.07 -0.84 -15.19
CA SER A 301 -14.86 -0.32 -15.81
C SER A 301 -14.60 1.14 -15.42
N ASP A 302 -15.63 2.00 -15.50
CA ASP A 302 -15.50 3.40 -15.12
C ASP A 302 -15.14 3.57 -13.64
N TYR A 303 -15.73 2.75 -12.76
CA TYR A 303 -15.42 2.71 -11.34
C TYR A 303 -13.95 2.36 -11.08
N LEU A 304 -13.46 1.26 -11.68
CA LEU A 304 -12.09 0.79 -11.53
C LEU A 304 -11.07 1.79 -12.09
N LEU A 305 -11.40 2.46 -13.20
CA LEU A 305 -10.55 3.49 -13.78
C LEU A 305 -10.41 4.70 -12.86
N GLU A 306 -11.49 5.12 -12.20
CA GLU A 306 -11.44 6.24 -11.26
C GLU A 306 -10.69 5.88 -9.99
N GLU A 307 -10.90 4.68 -9.45
CA GLU A 307 -10.16 4.18 -8.30
C GLU A 307 -8.65 4.11 -8.59
N SER A 308 -8.27 3.59 -9.77
CA SER A 308 -6.87 3.54 -10.22
C SER A 308 -6.25 4.94 -10.36
N ARG A 309 -7.00 5.91 -10.88
CA ARG A 309 -6.56 7.32 -10.96
C ARG A 309 -6.34 7.90 -9.57
N GLU A 310 -7.25 7.67 -8.63
CA GLU A 310 -7.09 8.13 -7.25
C GLU A 310 -5.87 7.52 -6.57
N GLN A 311 -5.65 6.22 -6.75
CA GLN A 311 -4.46 5.53 -6.22
C GLN A 311 -3.17 6.14 -6.80
N THR A 312 -3.13 6.36 -8.11
CA THR A 312 -1.98 7.01 -8.78
C THR A 312 -1.72 8.41 -8.23
N VAL A 313 -2.77 9.21 -7.99
CA VAL A 313 -2.64 10.55 -7.40
C VAL A 313 -2.10 10.47 -5.97
N ARG A 314 -2.63 9.54 -5.14
CA ARG A 314 -2.15 9.33 -3.76
C ARG A 314 -0.69 8.90 -3.73
N GLU A 315 -0.26 8.04 -4.66
CA GLU A 315 1.14 7.62 -4.79
C GLU A 315 2.07 8.76 -5.21
N ARG A 316 1.68 9.57 -6.20
CA ARG A 316 2.43 10.77 -6.60
C ARG A 316 2.57 11.76 -5.45
N GLN A 317 1.51 11.98 -4.68
CA GLN A 317 1.57 12.84 -3.49
C GLN A 317 2.55 12.28 -2.43
N LYS A 318 2.55 10.96 -2.20
CA LYS A 318 3.52 10.32 -1.30
C LYS A 318 4.96 10.46 -1.80
N GLN A 319 5.19 10.28 -3.11
CA GLN A 319 6.51 10.46 -3.72
C GLN A 319 6.97 11.93 -3.63
N ALA A 320 6.10 12.89 -3.91
CA ALA A 320 6.41 14.31 -3.78
C ALA A 320 6.80 14.68 -2.34
N LYS A 321 6.04 14.18 -1.34
CA LYS A 321 6.40 14.36 0.08
C LYS A 321 7.75 13.73 0.41
N LYS A 322 8.04 12.53 -0.08
CA LYS A 322 9.36 11.90 0.08
C LYS A 322 10.47 12.76 -0.52
N VAL A 323 10.32 13.19 -1.78
CA VAL A 323 11.32 14.05 -2.44
C VAL A 323 11.56 15.32 -1.62
N LEU A 324 10.50 15.96 -1.13
CA LEU A 324 10.63 17.14 -0.26
C LEU A 324 11.42 16.81 1.01
N THR A 325 11.17 15.68 1.67
CA THR A 325 11.94 15.26 2.85
C THR A 325 13.41 14.92 2.55
N TRP A 326 13.70 14.34 1.38
CA TRP A 326 15.07 14.09 0.94
C TRP A 326 15.82 15.39 0.61
N GLN A 327 15.13 16.37 0.03
CA GLN A 327 15.71 17.69 -0.24
C GLN A 327 16.05 18.44 1.05
N THR A 328 15.13 18.47 2.02
CA THR A 328 15.38 19.15 3.30
C THR A 328 16.52 18.49 4.09
N THR A 329 16.55 17.17 4.14
CA THR A 329 17.66 16.43 4.80
C THR A 329 19.00 16.64 4.10
N ALA A 330 19.05 16.64 2.76
CA ALA A 330 20.25 16.94 2.00
C ALA A 330 20.76 18.37 2.25
N ILE A 331 19.86 19.36 2.28
CA ILE A 331 20.21 20.75 2.61
C ILE A 331 20.77 20.83 4.05
N SER A 332 20.13 20.18 5.03
CA SER A 332 20.63 20.16 6.41
C SER A 332 22.02 19.52 6.52
N LEU A 333 22.25 18.40 5.85
CA LEU A 333 23.57 17.74 5.81
C LEU A 333 24.63 18.62 5.15
N LEU A 334 24.28 19.32 4.06
CA LEU A 334 25.19 20.26 3.39
C LEU A 334 25.57 21.42 4.32
N VAL A 335 24.61 21.99 5.05
CA VAL A 335 24.88 23.06 6.03
C VAL A 335 25.82 22.57 7.14
N ILE A 336 25.60 21.37 7.67
CA ILE A 336 26.48 20.77 8.68
C ILE A 336 27.88 20.55 8.12
N PHE A 337 28.00 20.02 6.89
CA PHE A 337 29.28 19.80 6.23
C PHE A 337 30.06 21.12 6.05
N VAL A 338 29.40 22.19 5.60
CA VAL A 338 30.01 23.51 5.44
C VAL A 338 30.48 24.05 6.80
N LEU A 339 29.69 23.92 7.87
CA LEU A 339 30.09 24.34 9.21
C LEU A 339 31.32 23.56 9.73
N CYS A 340 31.34 22.24 9.54
CA CYS A 340 32.49 21.40 9.88
C CYS A 340 33.73 21.80 9.08
N PHE A 341 33.59 22.08 7.79
CA PHE A 341 34.70 22.52 6.94
C PHE A 341 35.27 23.87 7.38
N VAL A 342 34.40 24.85 7.68
CA VAL A 342 34.82 26.16 8.21
C VAL A 342 35.53 26.00 9.56
N TYR A 343 35.01 25.14 10.44
CA TYR A 343 35.65 24.84 11.72
C TYR A 343 37.03 24.23 11.52
N ALA A 344 37.14 23.18 10.70
CA ALA A 344 38.41 22.52 10.40
C ALA A 344 39.43 23.51 9.79
N PHE A 345 39.01 24.35 8.85
CA PHE A 345 39.86 25.37 8.26
C PHE A 345 40.37 26.38 9.30
N LYS A 346 39.49 26.83 10.21
CA LYS A 346 39.88 27.74 11.31
C LYS A 346 40.88 27.07 12.25
N THR A 347 40.65 25.81 12.60
CA THR A 347 41.55 25.02 13.46
C THR A 347 42.91 24.83 12.79
N GLN A 348 42.95 24.47 11.50
CA GLN A 348 44.20 24.36 10.74
C GLN A 348 44.96 25.69 10.72
N ARG A 349 44.26 26.80 10.50
CA ARG A 349 44.87 28.12 10.47
C ARG A 349 45.45 28.53 11.83
N ASN A 350 44.80 28.13 12.92
CA ASN A 350 45.31 28.33 14.27
C ASN A 350 46.52 27.44 14.58
N LEU A 351 46.50 26.18 14.13
CA LEU A 351 47.64 25.26 14.25
C LEU A 351 48.87 25.82 13.50
N ASN A 352 48.71 26.23 12.24
CA ASN A 352 49.81 26.80 11.46
C ASN A 352 50.38 28.08 12.11
N LYS A 353 49.52 28.92 12.72
CA LYS A 353 49.98 30.09 13.49
C LYS A 353 50.81 29.65 14.70
N ALA A 354 50.33 28.66 15.46
CA ALA A 354 51.04 28.13 16.62
C ALA A 354 52.39 27.51 16.22
N GLU A 355 52.44 26.72 15.15
CA GLU A 355 53.70 26.17 14.60
C GLU A 355 54.69 27.27 14.21
N ASN A 356 54.24 28.33 13.53
CA ASN A 356 55.11 29.47 13.21
C ASN A 356 55.62 30.18 14.46
N THR A 357 54.78 30.35 15.49
CA THR A 357 55.20 30.93 16.77
C THR A 357 56.24 30.05 17.47
N ILE A 358 56.03 28.72 17.50
CA ILE A 358 56.98 27.76 18.07
C ILE A 358 58.30 27.79 17.30
N SER A 359 58.25 27.81 15.97
CA SER A 359 59.44 27.88 15.12
C SER A 359 60.25 29.15 15.40
N ASN A 360 59.60 30.31 15.52
CA ASN A 360 60.26 31.56 15.88
C ASN A 360 60.90 31.52 17.27
N ILE A 361 60.20 30.98 18.28
CA ILE A 361 60.73 30.82 19.64
C ILE A 361 61.95 29.90 19.64
N ASN A 362 61.87 28.77 18.96
CA ASN A 362 62.99 27.83 18.82
C ASN A 362 64.18 28.48 18.11
N GLY A 363 63.94 29.28 17.07
CA GLY A 363 64.98 30.04 16.38
C GLY A 363 65.70 31.03 17.32
N VAL A 364 64.95 31.73 18.18
CA VAL A 364 65.53 32.63 19.20
C VAL A 364 66.36 31.85 20.22
N HIS A 365 65.83 30.74 20.75
CA HIS A 365 66.58 29.90 21.70
C HIS A 365 67.84 29.28 21.08
N GLN A 366 67.80 28.96 19.79
CA GLN A 366 68.95 28.44 19.07
C GLN A 366 70.02 29.53 18.91
N MET A 367 69.63 30.75 18.53
CA MET A 367 70.55 31.90 18.49
C MET A 367 71.17 32.20 19.87
N GLU A 368 70.37 32.13 20.93
CA GLU A 368 70.83 32.33 22.31
C GLU A 368 71.81 31.22 22.74
N SER A 369 71.50 29.96 22.41
CA SER A 369 72.37 28.81 22.69
C SER A 369 73.69 28.91 21.92
N ASP A 370 73.66 29.31 20.66
CA ASP A 370 74.85 29.48 19.82
C ASP A 370 75.72 30.64 20.34
N ALA A 371 75.11 31.74 20.79
CA ALA A 371 75.83 32.85 21.41
C ALA A 371 76.50 32.44 22.74
N LEU A 372 75.81 31.65 23.57
CA LEU A 372 76.37 31.10 24.80
C LEU A 372 77.54 30.15 24.51
N ASN A 373 77.39 29.24 23.54
CA ASN A 373 78.46 28.33 23.13
C ASN A 373 79.69 29.07 22.59
N GLY A 374 79.49 30.09 21.73
CA GLY A 374 80.60 30.92 21.26
C GLY A 374 81.32 31.67 22.39
N ARG A 375 80.59 32.06 23.44
CA ARG A 375 81.18 32.67 24.64
C ARG A 375 81.95 31.68 25.50
N ILE A 376 81.47 30.43 25.61
CA ILE A 376 82.19 29.33 26.24
C ILE A 376 83.51 29.07 25.49
N ASP A 377 83.49 29.03 24.16
CA ASP A 377 84.69 28.82 23.33
C ASP A 377 85.72 29.94 23.49
N SER A 378 85.26 31.20 23.54
CA SER A 378 86.11 32.35 23.85
C SER A 378 86.79 32.21 25.21
N LEU A 379 86.03 31.84 26.25
CA LEU A 379 86.57 31.65 27.60
C LEU A 379 87.54 30.46 27.69
N ILE A 380 87.30 29.39 26.92
CA ILE A 380 88.24 28.27 26.79
C ILE A 380 89.55 28.75 26.15
N GLY A 381 89.46 29.55 25.08
CA GLY A 381 90.61 30.15 24.43
C GLY A 381 91.44 31.04 25.38
N GLU A 382 90.79 31.94 26.12
CA GLU A 382 91.46 32.78 27.13
C GLU A 382 92.13 31.95 28.22
N ARG A 383 91.45 30.89 28.70
CA ARG A 383 91.99 29.97 29.70
C ARG A 383 93.24 29.26 29.18
N ASP A 384 93.25 28.81 27.93
CA ASP A 384 94.38 28.10 27.34
C ASP A 384 95.58 29.03 27.07
N VAL A 385 95.31 30.30 26.71
CA VAL A 385 96.34 31.36 26.63
C VAL A 385 96.92 31.65 28.03
N ALA A 386 96.09 31.78 29.06
CA ALA A 386 96.57 31.96 30.43
C ALA A 386 97.40 30.76 30.93
N ARG A 387 97.02 29.53 30.54
CA ARG A 387 97.75 28.31 30.88
C ARG A 387 99.13 28.25 30.23
N SER A 388 99.22 28.62 28.95
CA SER A 388 100.48 28.67 28.22
C SER A 388 101.41 29.78 28.74
N ALA A 389 100.86 30.95 29.07
CA ALA A 389 101.62 32.02 29.74
C ALA A 389 102.17 31.58 31.10
N LYS A 390 101.38 30.84 31.90
CA LYS A 390 101.84 30.26 33.18
C LYS A 390 102.97 29.25 32.97
N ALA A 391 102.86 28.36 31.98
CA ALA A 391 103.91 27.39 31.67
C ALA A 391 105.23 28.08 31.27
N VAL A 392 105.17 29.17 30.51
CA VAL A 392 106.35 29.98 30.15
C VAL A 392 106.96 30.68 31.37
N ALA A 393 106.13 31.18 32.30
CA ALA A 393 106.63 31.79 33.54
C ALA A 393 107.33 30.77 34.44
N ASP A 394 106.77 29.56 34.59
CA ASP A 394 107.37 28.46 35.37
C ASP A 394 108.71 28.03 34.76
N GLN A 395 108.81 27.97 33.42
CA GLN A 395 110.07 27.68 32.70
C GLN A 395 111.15 28.74 32.99
N ASN A 396 110.78 30.02 32.99
CA ASN A 396 111.70 31.13 33.26
C ASN A 396 112.19 31.14 34.72
N LEU A 397 111.31 30.79 35.67
CA LEU A 397 111.69 30.64 37.07
C LEU A 397 112.74 29.52 37.25
N GLN A 398 112.55 28.39 36.57
CA GLN A 398 113.46 27.25 36.62
C GLN A 398 114.84 27.57 36.01
N ASN A 399 114.86 28.32 34.90
CA ASN A 399 116.09 28.82 34.29
C ASN A 399 116.84 29.80 35.22
N SER A 400 116.10 30.62 35.98
CA SER A 400 116.69 31.57 36.92
C SER A 400 117.29 30.86 38.14
N GLN A 401 116.64 29.80 38.65
CA GLN A 401 117.19 28.94 39.71
C GLN A 401 118.49 28.26 39.28
N ASN A 402 118.53 27.70 38.07
CA ASN A 402 119.74 27.07 37.52
C ASN A 402 120.91 28.08 37.36
N ALA A 403 120.62 29.33 36.99
CA ALA A 403 121.64 30.38 36.87
C ALA A 403 122.23 30.79 38.24
N VAL A 404 121.40 30.82 39.28
CA VAL A 404 121.84 31.07 40.67
C VAL A 404 122.74 29.94 41.17
N ASP A 405 122.39 28.68 40.90
CA ASP A 405 123.22 27.53 41.26
C ASP A 405 124.58 27.53 40.53
N GLN A 406 124.61 27.90 39.26
CA GLN A 406 125.87 28.08 38.52
C GLN A 406 126.76 29.20 39.11
N PHE A 407 126.15 30.31 39.55
CA PHE A 407 126.88 31.43 40.15
C PHE A 407 127.47 31.07 41.53
N LEU A 408 126.72 30.33 42.35
CA LEU A 408 127.20 29.80 43.64
C LEU A 408 128.34 28.79 43.47
N THR A 409 128.31 28.01 42.40
CA THR A 409 129.36 27.03 42.09
C THR A 409 130.68 27.70 41.68
N GLN A 410 130.63 28.86 41.00
CA GLN A 410 131.83 29.63 40.63
C GLN A 410 132.51 30.30 41.83
N LEU A 411 131.77 30.67 42.88
CA LEU A 411 132.32 31.32 44.08
C LEU A 411 133.13 30.36 44.97
N LEU A 412 132.92 29.05 44.84
CA LEU A 412 133.50 28.04 45.74
C LEU A 412 134.82 27.41 45.27
N GLN A 413 135.39 27.82 44.12
CA GLN A 413 136.47 27.04 43.48
C GLN A 413 137.78 27.77 43.13
N THR A 414 138.13 28.94 43.68
CA THR A 414 139.54 29.40 43.55
C THR A 414 140.15 29.98 44.82
N PRO A 415 141.39 29.57 45.18
CA PRO A 415 141.90 29.58 46.55
C PRO A 415 142.93 30.70 46.82
N THR A 416 143.06 31.00 48.10
CA THR A 416 143.95 31.94 48.79
C THR A 416 145.45 31.76 48.54
N GLY A 417 146.19 32.87 48.39
CA GLY A 417 147.65 32.85 48.60
C GLY A 417 148.47 34.05 48.09
N ASN A 418 148.42 35.15 48.84
CA ASN A 418 149.38 36.27 48.97
C ASN A 418 149.61 37.37 47.90
N GLU A 419 149.41 38.59 48.43
CA GLU A 419 150.01 39.91 48.14
C GLU A 419 149.77 40.60 46.80
N MET A 420 148.74 41.45 46.74
CA MET A 420 148.89 42.92 46.60
C MET A 420 147.53 43.63 46.51
N GLU A 421 147.42 44.72 47.25
CA GLU A 421 146.66 45.96 47.00
C GLU A 421 145.23 45.95 46.41
N ALA A 422 144.31 46.46 47.23
CA ALA A 422 143.39 47.57 46.99
C ALA A 422 142.57 47.63 45.67
N GLY A 423 141.25 47.50 45.86
CA GLY A 423 140.26 48.37 45.20
C GLY A 423 139.41 47.73 44.10
N PHE A 424 138.16 47.39 44.39
CA PHE A 424 137.10 47.17 43.38
C PHE A 424 135.75 47.47 44.03
N GLN A 425 135.20 48.68 43.85
CA GLN A 425 134.46 49.26 42.72
C GLN A 425 132.95 48.97 42.72
N LYS A 426 132.21 50.04 43.01
CA LYS A 426 130.77 50.22 43.24
C LYS A 426 129.91 50.03 41.97
N GLU A 427 130.52 49.59 40.87
CA GLU A 427 129.94 49.59 39.52
C GLU A 427 129.25 48.25 39.20
N GLN A 428 129.79 47.12 39.69
CA GLN A 428 129.18 45.80 39.51
C GLN A 428 127.86 45.62 40.29
N LEU A 429 127.66 46.40 41.37
CA LEU A 429 126.40 46.39 42.13
C LEU A 429 125.25 47.10 41.39
N LYS A 430 125.56 48.03 40.48
CA LYS A 430 124.55 48.76 39.68
C LYS A 430 124.06 47.95 38.49
N ASP A 431 124.92 47.16 37.86
CA ASP A 431 124.53 46.33 36.72
C ASP A 431 123.66 45.14 37.13
N ALA A 432 123.90 44.56 38.32
CA ALA A 432 123.03 43.51 38.87
C ALA A 432 121.61 44.02 39.18
N LEU A 433 121.47 45.28 39.61
CA LEU A 433 120.18 45.90 39.92
C LEU A 433 119.41 46.28 38.64
N ALA A 434 120.11 46.66 37.56
CA ALA A 434 119.52 46.94 36.26
C ALA A 434 119.00 45.68 35.54
N TYR A 435 119.60 44.50 35.80
CA TYR A 435 119.14 43.22 35.25
C TYR A 435 117.79 42.78 35.86
N CYS A 436 117.63 42.90 37.19
CA CYS A 436 116.38 42.55 37.87
C CYS A 436 115.19 43.44 37.50
N MET A 437 115.44 44.70 37.13
CA MET A 437 114.39 45.68 36.80
C MET A 437 113.85 45.57 35.35
N ARG A 438 114.48 44.79 34.46
CA ARG A 438 114.00 44.57 33.08
C ARG A 438 112.89 43.52 32.95
N GLY A 439 112.58 42.76 34.00
CA GLY A 439 111.65 41.63 33.96
C GLY A 439 110.20 41.90 34.36
N LEU A 440 109.81 43.14 34.67
CA LEU A 440 108.45 43.48 35.11
C LEU A 440 107.68 44.23 34.00
N PRO A 441 106.61 43.66 33.43
CA PRO A 441 105.74 44.38 32.51
C PRO A 441 104.93 45.45 33.27
N ALA A 442 104.87 46.65 32.69
CA ALA A 442 104.04 47.75 33.17
C ALA A 442 102.55 47.41 33.00
N LEU A 443 101.77 47.56 34.08
CA LEU A 443 100.31 47.52 34.08
C LEU A 443 99.75 48.71 33.27
N PRO A 444 98.95 48.50 32.22
CA PRO A 444 98.18 49.57 31.60
C PRO A 444 96.90 49.85 32.38
N VAL A 445 96.66 51.14 32.53
CA VAL A 445 95.57 51.87 33.19
C VAL A 445 94.25 51.72 32.42
N ALA A 446 93.13 51.69 33.14
CA ALA A 446 91.77 51.74 32.58
C ALA A 446 91.38 53.14 32.09
N PRO A 447 90.63 53.25 30.97
CA PRO A 447 89.69 54.35 30.72
C PRO A 447 88.25 53.79 30.59
N GLN A 448 87.35 54.16 31.49
CA GLN A 448 86.41 55.30 31.41
C GLN A 448 85.11 54.99 30.66
N ALA A 449 84.03 55.18 31.41
CA ALA A 449 82.65 55.15 30.99
C ALA A 449 82.35 56.23 29.94
N ALA A 450 81.45 55.91 29.02
CA ALA A 450 80.66 56.89 28.29
C ALA A 450 79.19 56.62 28.60
N GLU A 451 78.58 57.60 29.24
CA GLU A 451 77.16 57.75 29.53
C GLU A 451 76.34 58.06 28.26
N HIS A 452 75.02 57.98 28.46
CA HIS A 452 73.93 58.53 27.63
C HIS A 452 73.58 57.74 26.36
N ASP A 453 72.31 57.43 26.08
CA ASP A 453 71.17 58.32 26.28
C ASP A 453 69.84 57.60 26.52
N ALA A 454 69.00 58.28 27.31
CA ALA A 454 67.63 57.94 27.59
C ALA A 454 66.70 58.55 26.55
N GLY A 455 65.64 57.83 26.17
CA GLY A 455 64.52 58.36 25.39
C GLY A 455 63.61 57.20 25.01
N GLY A 456 62.56 56.94 25.78
CA GLY A 456 61.26 57.59 25.55
C GLY A 456 60.57 56.85 24.40
N GLY A 457 59.63 55.95 24.64
CA GLY A 457 58.36 56.21 25.29
C GLY A 457 57.29 55.59 24.40
N LEU A 458 56.40 54.80 25.01
CA LEU A 458 55.27 54.11 24.39
C LEU A 458 54.40 55.01 23.52
N PRO A 459 53.56 54.43 22.67
CA PRO A 459 52.14 54.57 23.00
C PRO A 459 51.34 53.27 22.93
N HIS A 460 50.59 53.07 24.02
CA HIS A 460 49.34 52.33 24.05
C HIS A 460 48.29 53.02 23.15
N LYS A 461 47.68 52.27 22.23
CA LYS A 461 46.28 52.37 21.77
C LYS A 461 45.89 50.93 21.38
N GLY A 462 44.86 50.29 21.91
CA GLY A 462 43.52 50.80 22.19
C GLY A 462 42.59 50.45 21.03
N ALA A 463 42.14 49.19 21.00
CA ALA A 463 40.88 48.71 20.43
C ALA A 463 40.67 47.24 20.86
#